data_AF-A0A354A574-F1
#
_entry.id   AF-A0A354A574-F1
#
_cell.length_a   1.000
_cell.length_b   1.000
_cell.length_c   1.000
_cell.angle_alpha   90.00
_cell.angle_beta   90.00
_cell.angle_gamma   90.00
#
_symmetry.space_group_name_H-M   'P 1'
#
loop_
_entity.id
_entity.type
_entity.pdbx_description
1 polymer ?
#
loop_
_entity_poly.entity_id
_entity_poly.type
_entity_poly.pdbx_seq_one_letter_code
_entity_poly.pdbx_strand_id
1 'polypeptide(L)'
;IIDQPVDPVPEMTAHAGVFVSLKKKGELRGCIGTFHATTENVAAEIIQNAISAATQDPRFPPVTRSELGALEYSVDVLSEPEKVKGKKDLDPKKYGVIVKSGDRKGLLLPDLGGVDTVDEQVRIASMKAGIYPGEDIELYRFEVKRYK
;
A
#
# COMPACT_ATOMS: atom_id res chain seq x y z
N ILE A 1 23.38 4.33 1.36
CA ILE A 1 22.38 4.79 2.36
C ILE A 1 21.88 6.12 1.83
N ILE A 2 20.56 6.28 1.71
CA ILE A 2 19.95 7.57 1.34
C ILE A 2 19.61 8.24 2.68
N ASP A 3 20.08 9.47 2.88
CA ASP A 3 19.83 10.20 4.12
C ASP A 3 18.38 10.68 4.17
N GLN A 4 17.82 10.74 5.38
CA GLN A 4 16.51 11.33 5.59
C GLN A 4 16.56 12.86 5.39
N PRO A 5 15.41 13.51 5.08
CA PRO A 5 15.33 14.95 4.99
C PRO A 5 15.81 15.64 6.28
N VAL A 6 16.58 16.71 6.15
CA VAL A 6 17.14 17.47 7.30
C VAL A 6 16.05 18.20 8.10
N ASP A 7 14.96 18.60 7.45
CA ASP A 7 13.81 19.26 8.06
C ASP A 7 12.51 18.57 7.61
N PRO A 8 12.19 17.39 8.19
CA PRO A 8 11.02 16.63 7.80
C PRO A 8 9.75 17.29 8.32
N VAL A 9 8.72 17.35 7.46
CA VAL A 9 7.38 17.75 7.92
C VAL A 9 6.86 16.76 8.98
N PRO A 10 5.97 17.18 9.91
CA PRO A 10 5.57 16.33 11.04
C PRO A 10 5.10 14.92 10.66
N GLU A 11 4.37 14.78 9.57
CA GLU A 11 3.90 13.47 9.08
C GLU A 11 5.05 12.51 8.73
N MET A 12 6.18 13.01 8.23
CA MET A 12 7.35 12.19 7.92
C MET A 12 8.02 11.61 9.17
N THR A 13 7.76 12.19 10.35
CA THR A 13 8.30 11.72 11.63
C THR A 13 7.36 10.73 12.34
N ALA A 14 6.13 10.54 11.84
CA ALA A 14 5.17 9.61 12.40
C ALA A 14 5.51 8.15 12.04
N HIS A 15 4.85 7.20 12.71
CA HIS A 15 4.91 5.78 12.37
C HIS A 15 3.66 5.40 11.57
N ALA A 16 3.84 4.98 10.32
CA ALA A 16 2.76 4.46 9.50
C ALA A 16 3.28 3.45 8.47
N GLY A 17 2.38 2.59 7.99
CA GLY A 17 2.64 1.82 6.77
C GLY A 17 2.65 2.77 5.56
N VAL A 18 3.50 2.49 4.58
CA VAL A 18 3.63 3.31 3.38
C VAL A 18 3.68 2.42 2.14
N PHE A 19 2.97 2.81 1.09
CA PHE A 19 3.12 2.23 -0.24
C PHE A 19 3.71 3.25 -1.20
N VAL A 20 4.78 2.85 -1.90
CA VAL A 20 5.37 3.64 -2.99
C VAL A 20 5.03 2.94 -4.30
N SER A 21 4.40 3.67 -5.21
CA SER A 21 4.08 3.19 -6.54
C SER A 21 4.81 4.01 -7.60
N LEU A 22 5.34 3.29 -8.58
CA LEU A 22 5.98 3.82 -9.77
C LEU A 22 5.06 3.53 -10.95
N LYS A 23 4.78 4.54 -11.76
CA LYS A 23 4.05 4.40 -13.01
C LYS A 23 4.86 4.93 -14.18
N LYS A 24 4.62 4.38 -15.37
CA LYS A 24 5.24 4.82 -16.61
C LYS A 24 4.15 4.91 -17.67
N LYS A 25 3.86 6.12 -18.15
CA LYS A 25 2.76 6.37 -19.10
C LYS A 25 1.41 5.86 -18.58
N GLY A 26 1.10 6.12 -17.31
CA GLY A 26 -0.13 5.67 -16.65
C GLY A 26 -0.15 4.22 -16.16
N GLU A 27 0.74 3.36 -16.66
CA GLU A 27 0.82 1.94 -16.33
C GLU A 27 1.70 1.67 -15.11
N LEU A 28 1.36 0.65 -14.30
CA LEU A 28 2.14 0.26 -13.13
C LEU A 28 3.53 -0.28 -13.54
N ARG A 29 4.59 0.27 -12.94
CA ARG A 29 6.01 -0.10 -13.20
C ARG A 29 6.72 -0.70 -11.98
N GLY A 30 6.15 -0.53 -10.80
CA GLY A 30 6.58 -1.11 -9.54
C GLY A 30 5.71 -0.59 -8.40
N CYS A 31 5.43 -1.42 -7.40
CA CYS A 31 4.71 -1.00 -6.20
C CYS A 31 5.06 -1.92 -5.03
N ILE A 32 5.66 -1.34 -4.01
CA ILE A 32 5.98 -2.02 -2.75
C ILE A 32 5.52 -1.14 -1.60
N GLY A 33 5.06 -1.79 -0.54
CA GLY A 33 4.72 -1.11 0.69
C GLY A 33 4.58 -2.04 1.87
N THR A 34 4.40 -1.43 3.02
CA THR A 34 4.27 -2.10 4.31
C THR A 34 2.92 -1.78 4.92
N PHE A 35 2.35 -2.77 5.60
CA PHE A 35 1.01 -2.64 6.19
C PHE A 35 1.06 -1.73 7.42
N HIS A 36 2.16 -1.77 8.16
CA HIS A 36 2.43 -1.03 9.39
C HIS A 36 3.89 -0.55 9.31
N ALA A 37 4.27 0.42 10.14
CA ALA A 37 5.64 0.90 10.19
C ALA A 37 6.62 -0.27 10.46
N THR A 38 7.62 -0.41 9.60
CA THR A 38 8.73 -1.36 9.77
C THR A 38 10.04 -0.65 10.09
N THR A 39 10.05 0.66 9.94
CA THR A 39 11.15 1.57 10.20
C THR A 39 10.79 2.58 11.30
N GLU A 40 11.76 3.41 11.66
CA GLU A 40 11.64 4.41 12.72
C GLU A 40 10.65 5.54 12.41
N ASN A 41 10.32 5.79 11.13
CA ASN A 41 9.37 6.83 10.74
C ASN A 41 8.96 6.71 9.25
N VAL A 42 7.96 7.48 8.85
CA VAL A 42 7.45 7.53 7.47
C VAL A 42 8.54 7.89 6.45
N ALA A 43 9.50 8.78 6.76
CA ALA A 43 10.57 9.11 5.81
C ALA A 43 11.46 7.89 5.49
N ALA A 44 11.89 7.16 6.51
CA ALA A 44 12.65 5.92 6.34
C ALA A 44 11.84 4.86 5.60
N GLU A 45 10.55 4.75 5.90
CA GLU A 45 9.62 3.83 5.25
C GLU A 45 9.47 4.15 3.75
N ILE A 46 9.34 5.43 3.38
CA ILE A 46 9.29 5.89 1.98
C ILE A 46 10.58 5.52 1.26
N ILE A 47 11.74 5.80 1.85
CA ILE A 47 13.04 5.52 1.22
C ILE A 47 13.17 4.02 0.95
N GLN A 48 12.92 3.18 1.96
CA GLN A 48 12.99 1.73 1.83
C GLN A 48 12.03 1.22 0.74
N ASN A 49 10.77 1.63 0.80
CA ASN A 49 9.74 1.13 -0.12
C ASN A 49 9.92 1.68 -1.55
N ALA A 50 10.46 2.88 -1.73
CA ALA A 50 10.80 3.41 -3.05
C ALA A 50 11.93 2.60 -3.72
N ILE A 51 12.99 2.26 -2.97
CA ILE A 51 14.08 1.43 -3.47
C ILE A 51 13.55 0.05 -3.84
N SER A 52 12.74 -0.57 -2.98
CA SER A 52 12.17 -1.89 -3.23
C SER A 52 11.18 -1.88 -4.40
N ALA A 53 10.33 -0.85 -4.53
CA ALA A 53 9.42 -0.69 -5.68
C ALA A 53 10.20 -0.57 -7.00
N ALA A 54 11.37 0.06 -6.99
CA ALA A 54 12.21 0.20 -8.17
C ALA A 54 13.03 -1.05 -8.50
N THR A 55 13.44 -1.84 -7.49
CA THR A 55 14.50 -2.85 -7.68
C THR A 55 14.12 -4.27 -7.30
N GLN A 56 13.04 -4.47 -6.53
CA GLN A 56 12.71 -5.75 -5.91
C GLN A 56 11.25 -6.20 -6.13
N ASP A 57 10.43 -5.41 -6.83
CA ASP A 57 9.09 -5.86 -7.17
C ASP A 57 9.15 -7.08 -8.12
N PRO A 58 8.74 -8.28 -7.67
CA PRO A 58 8.96 -9.52 -8.43
C PRO A 58 8.16 -9.59 -9.73
N ARG A 59 7.20 -8.68 -9.93
CA ARG A 59 6.38 -8.61 -11.14
C ARG A 59 7.11 -7.91 -12.29
N PHE A 60 8.18 -7.18 -12.02
CA PHE A 60 8.86 -6.34 -13.00
C PHE A 60 10.39 -6.49 -12.93
N PRO A 61 11.11 -6.30 -14.05
CA PRO A 61 12.56 -6.14 -13.98
C PRO A 61 12.94 -4.85 -13.24
N PRO A 62 14.12 -4.77 -12.61
CA PRO A 62 14.60 -3.56 -11.97
C PRO A 62 14.54 -2.33 -12.89
N VAL A 63 14.17 -1.18 -12.34
CA VAL A 63 14.11 0.11 -13.05
C VAL A 63 15.50 0.53 -13.49
N THR A 64 15.62 0.96 -14.74
CA THR A 64 16.88 1.45 -15.29
C THR A 64 17.00 2.98 -15.17
N ARG A 65 18.23 3.51 -15.21
CA ARG A 65 18.48 4.96 -15.08
C ARG A 65 17.76 5.79 -16.15
N SER A 66 17.66 5.28 -17.38
CA SER A 66 16.98 5.96 -18.49
C SER A 66 15.46 6.03 -18.31
N GLU A 67 14.88 5.21 -17.44
CA GLU A 67 13.45 5.25 -17.15
C GLU A 67 13.08 6.37 -16.17
N LEU A 68 14.00 6.78 -15.29
CA LEU A 68 13.72 7.68 -14.16
C LEU A 68 13.00 8.97 -14.57
N GLY A 69 13.43 9.60 -15.67
CA GLY A 69 12.81 10.84 -16.15
C GLY A 69 11.40 10.69 -16.74
N ALA A 70 10.93 9.45 -16.95
CA ALA A 70 9.61 9.12 -17.49
C ALA A 70 8.70 8.45 -16.45
N LEU A 71 9.14 8.32 -15.20
CA LEU A 71 8.34 7.75 -14.13
C LEU A 71 7.50 8.81 -13.43
N GLU A 72 6.26 8.42 -13.12
CA GLU A 72 5.38 9.09 -12.18
C GLU A 72 5.48 8.35 -10.85
N TYR A 73 5.61 9.09 -9.75
CA TYR A 73 5.75 8.54 -8.42
C TYR A 73 4.48 8.83 -7.62
N SER A 74 4.06 7.90 -6.78
CA SER A 74 3.04 8.20 -5.78
C SER A 74 3.36 7.52 -4.46
N VAL A 75 3.13 8.25 -3.38
CA VAL A 75 3.32 7.78 -2.00
C VAL A 75 1.98 7.78 -1.28
N ASP A 76 1.60 6.63 -0.77
CA ASP A 76 0.39 6.40 0.02
C ASP A 76 0.79 6.15 1.47
N VAL A 77 0.48 7.11 2.35
CA VAL A 77 0.68 6.97 3.81
C VAL A 77 -0.63 6.47 4.43
N LEU A 78 -0.55 5.35 5.15
CA LEU A 78 -1.72 4.66 5.70
C LEU A 78 -2.03 5.18 7.11
N SER A 79 -3.32 5.37 7.40
CA SER A 79 -3.77 5.52 8.78
C SER A 79 -3.63 4.21 9.55
N GLU A 80 -3.72 4.29 10.88
CA GLU A 80 -3.80 3.08 11.71
C GLU A 80 -5.06 2.27 11.33
N PRO A 81 -4.93 0.94 11.09
CA PRO A 81 -6.07 0.13 10.70
C PRO A 81 -7.08 -0.07 11.83
N GLU A 82 -8.35 0.18 11.54
CA GLU A 82 -9.47 -0.02 12.46
C GLU A 82 -10.20 -1.32 12.15
N LYS A 83 -10.46 -2.17 13.15
CA LYS A 83 -11.28 -3.37 12.99
C LYS A 83 -12.74 -2.98 12.70
N VAL A 84 -13.35 -3.61 11.70
CA VAL A 84 -14.76 -3.36 11.35
C VAL A 84 -15.66 -4.53 11.75
N LYS A 85 -16.96 -4.25 11.93
CA LYS A 85 -17.96 -5.28 12.30
C LYS A 85 -18.45 -6.05 11.08
N GLY A 86 -18.34 -5.46 9.90
CA GLY A 86 -18.66 -6.14 8.65
C GLY A 86 -18.54 -5.22 7.43
N LYS A 87 -18.91 -5.77 6.28
CA LYS A 87 -18.75 -5.11 4.95
C LYS A 87 -19.47 -3.76 4.83
N LYS A 88 -20.53 -3.53 5.60
CA LYS A 88 -21.27 -2.25 5.61
C LYS A 88 -20.47 -1.06 6.16
N ASP A 89 -19.39 -1.32 6.88
CA ASP A 89 -18.51 -0.28 7.43
C ASP A 89 -17.37 0.08 6.44
N LEU A 90 -17.36 -0.54 5.26
CA LEU A 90 -16.37 -0.36 4.20
C LEU A 90 -16.97 0.43 3.03
N ASP A 91 -16.10 1.15 2.33
CA ASP A 91 -16.40 1.88 1.11
C ASP A 91 -15.13 1.81 0.24
N PRO A 92 -15.15 1.13 -0.92
CA PRO A 92 -13.97 0.95 -1.77
C PRO A 92 -13.36 2.26 -2.27
N LYS A 93 -14.14 3.35 -2.33
CA LYS A 93 -13.67 4.68 -2.74
C LYS A 93 -12.97 5.42 -1.61
N LYS A 94 -13.35 5.15 -0.36
CA LYS A 94 -12.82 5.85 0.81
C LYS A 94 -11.74 5.07 1.55
N TYR A 95 -11.97 3.78 1.75
CA TYR A 95 -11.19 2.95 2.65
C TYR A 95 -10.41 1.88 1.90
N GLY A 96 -9.15 1.70 2.29
CA GLY A 96 -8.45 0.45 2.04
C GLY A 96 -8.95 -0.64 2.98
N VAL A 97 -8.77 -1.89 2.58
CA VAL A 97 -9.19 -3.05 3.38
C VAL A 97 -7.99 -3.93 3.70
N ILE A 98 -7.93 -4.40 4.95
CA ILE A 98 -7.06 -5.51 5.35
C ILE A 98 -7.95 -6.70 5.70
N VAL A 99 -7.65 -7.84 5.09
CA VAL A 99 -8.23 -9.14 5.45
C VAL A 99 -7.19 -9.93 6.23
N LYS A 100 -7.62 -10.61 7.28
CA LYS A 100 -6.74 -11.46 8.09
C LYS A 100 -7.41 -12.80 8.38
N SER A 101 -6.68 -13.90 8.19
CA SER A 101 -7.08 -15.24 8.60
C SER A 101 -5.89 -15.98 9.20
N GLY A 102 -5.88 -16.12 10.53
CA GLY A 102 -4.69 -16.53 11.27
C GLY A 102 -3.52 -15.56 11.05
N ASP A 103 -2.39 -16.09 10.59
CA ASP A 103 -1.18 -15.30 10.29
C ASP A 103 -1.18 -14.68 8.87
N ARG A 104 -2.08 -15.14 7.99
CA ARG A 104 -2.19 -14.59 6.63
C ARG A 104 -2.90 -13.25 6.65
N LYS A 105 -2.33 -12.26 5.96
CA LYS A 105 -2.88 -10.92 5.81
C LYS A 105 -2.79 -10.44 4.37
N GLY A 106 -3.84 -9.82 3.90
CA GLY A 106 -3.91 -9.21 2.58
C GLY A 106 -4.42 -7.79 2.68
N LEU A 107 -3.92 -6.91 1.83
CA LEU A 107 -4.31 -5.51 1.79
C LEU A 107 -4.65 -5.08 0.36
N LEU A 108 -5.69 -4.27 0.26
CA LEU A 108 -5.99 -3.53 -0.96
C LEU A 108 -6.24 -2.06 -0.63
N LEU A 109 -5.59 -1.18 -1.39
CA LEU A 109 -5.71 0.27 -1.27
C LEU A 109 -7.12 0.74 -1.72
N PRO A 110 -7.58 1.92 -1.26
CA PRO A 110 -8.80 2.53 -1.75
C PRO A 110 -8.66 3.07 -3.18
N ASP A 111 -9.81 3.32 -3.81
CA ASP A 111 -9.98 4.02 -5.08
C ASP A 111 -9.10 3.46 -6.21
N LEU A 112 -9.17 2.14 -6.38
CA LEU A 112 -8.52 1.46 -7.50
C LEU A 112 -9.52 1.30 -8.65
N GLY A 113 -9.09 1.61 -9.87
CA GLY A 113 -9.90 1.40 -11.07
C GLY A 113 -10.27 -0.07 -11.24
N GLY A 114 -11.56 -0.34 -11.49
CA GLY A 114 -12.09 -1.70 -11.63
C GLY A 114 -12.44 -2.40 -10.32
N VAL A 115 -12.34 -1.73 -9.17
CA VAL A 115 -12.74 -2.26 -7.85
C VAL A 115 -13.85 -1.38 -7.28
N ASP A 116 -15.08 -1.64 -7.72
CA ASP A 116 -16.24 -0.80 -7.42
C ASP A 116 -17.12 -1.32 -6.27
N THR A 117 -16.88 -2.54 -5.77
CA THR A 117 -17.66 -3.14 -4.69
C THR A 117 -16.80 -3.60 -3.53
N VAL A 118 -17.37 -3.58 -2.32
CA VAL A 118 -16.70 -4.08 -1.11
C VAL A 118 -16.36 -5.56 -1.25
N ASP A 119 -17.26 -6.35 -1.83
CA ASP A 119 -17.04 -7.78 -2.05
C ASP A 119 -15.83 -8.03 -2.96
N GLU A 120 -15.70 -7.26 -4.04
CA GLU A 120 -14.56 -7.35 -4.95
C GLU A 120 -13.26 -6.92 -4.26
N GLN A 121 -13.30 -5.83 -3.50
CA GLN A 121 -12.14 -5.33 -2.74
C GLN A 121 -11.63 -6.38 -1.74
N VAL A 122 -12.53 -6.97 -0.96
CA VAL A 122 -12.23 -8.04 0.01
C VAL A 122 -11.72 -9.28 -0.70
N ARG A 123 -12.36 -9.70 -1.79
CA ARG A 123 -11.96 -10.89 -2.57
C ARG A 123 -10.54 -10.77 -3.10
N ILE A 124 -10.19 -9.64 -3.70
CA ILE A 124 -8.83 -9.39 -4.21
C ILE A 124 -7.82 -9.39 -3.06
N ALA A 125 -8.13 -8.73 -1.93
CA ALA A 125 -7.27 -8.73 -0.76
C ALA A 125 -7.04 -10.16 -0.23
N SER A 126 -8.09 -10.99 -0.15
CA SER A 126 -8.00 -12.39 0.28
C SER A 126 -7.15 -13.23 -0.65
N MET A 127 -7.32 -13.07 -1.97
CA MET A 127 -6.49 -13.77 -2.95
C MET A 127 -5.00 -13.43 -2.80
N LYS A 128 -4.66 -12.16 -2.58
CA LYS A 128 -3.26 -11.74 -2.35
C LYS A 128 -2.65 -12.36 -1.10
N ALA A 129 -3.47 -12.72 -0.12
CA ALA A 129 -3.08 -13.36 1.12
C ALA A 129 -3.13 -14.91 1.06
N GLY A 130 -3.57 -15.49 -0.05
CA GLY A 130 -3.83 -16.93 -0.13
C GLY A 130 -4.94 -17.39 0.83
N ILE A 131 -5.96 -16.57 1.04
CA ILE A 131 -7.15 -16.88 1.86
C ILE A 131 -8.28 -17.32 0.93
N TYR A 132 -8.83 -18.50 1.19
CA TYR A 132 -9.87 -19.14 0.39
C TYR A 132 -11.28 -18.76 0.84
N PRO A 133 -12.29 -18.87 -0.05
CA PRO A 133 -13.68 -18.67 0.32
C PRO A 133 -14.12 -19.62 1.45
N GLY A 134 -14.88 -19.09 2.42
CA GLY A 134 -15.40 -19.86 3.55
C GLY A 134 -14.49 -19.91 4.78
N GLU A 135 -13.26 -19.41 4.68
CA GLU A 135 -12.40 -19.24 5.84
C GLU A 135 -12.89 -18.08 6.72
N ASP A 136 -12.73 -18.22 8.04
CA ASP A 136 -12.99 -17.13 8.98
C ASP A 136 -11.98 -16.01 8.74
N ILE A 137 -12.52 -14.81 8.49
CA ILE A 137 -11.72 -13.60 8.24
C ILE A 137 -12.09 -12.50 9.23
N GLU A 138 -11.07 -11.77 9.66
CA GLU A 138 -11.20 -10.46 10.26
C GLU A 138 -11.03 -9.39 9.19
N LEU A 139 -11.84 -8.33 9.29
CA LEU A 139 -11.79 -7.19 8.39
C LEU A 139 -11.32 -5.96 9.16
N TYR A 140 -10.41 -5.21 8.55
CA TYR A 140 -9.99 -3.90 9.01
C TYR A 140 -10.06 -2.91 7.85
N ARG A 141 -10.23 -1.63 8.18
CA ARG A 141 -10.21 -0.52 7.24
C ARG A 141 -9.14 0.49 7.62
N PHE A 142 -8.66 1.23 6.63
CA PHE A 142 -7.74 2.35 6.84
C PHE A 142 -7.97 3.42 5.76
N GLU A 143 -7.62 4.65 6.07
CA GLU A 143 -7.59 5.74 5.09
C GLU A 143 -6.16 5.89 4.53
N VAL A 144 -6.07 6.48 3.34
CA VAL A 144 -4.80 6.75 2.68
C VAL A 144 -4.71 8.23 2.36
N LYS A 145 -3.58 8.83 2.74
CA LYS A 145 -3.18 10.13 2.21
C LYS A 145 -2.19 9.92 1.08
N ARG A 146 -2.60 10.30 -0.13
CA ARG A 146 -1.85 10.08 -1.37
C ARG A 146 -1.13 11.34 -1.82
N TYR A 147 0.16 11.21 -2.09
CA TYR A 147 1.02 12.22 -2.69
C TYR A 147 1.46 11.76 -4.09
N LYS A 148 1.61 12.70 -5.02
CA LYS A 148 2.04 12.47 -6.41
C LYS A 148 3.02 13.55 -6.84
#